data_AF-A0A2V5MFN9-F1
#
_entry.id   AF-A0A2V5MFN9-F1
#
_cell.length_a   1.000
_cell.length_b   1.000
_cell.length_c   1.000
_cell.angle_alpha   90.00
_cell.angle_beta   90.00
_cell.angle_gamma   90.00
#
_symmetry.space_group_name_H-M   'P 1'
#
loop_
_entity.id
_entity.type
_entity.pdbx_description
1 polymer ?
#
loop_
_entity_poly.entity_id
_entity_poly.type
_entity_poly.pdbx_seq_one_letter_code
_entity_poly.pdbx_strand_id
1 'polypeptide(L)'
;ERSFENARRARDDLFSDQNNRKRYGGYVAALFDPEIWTAIEARETKLRDAISKDSKLKSRIGAYDRIKNAQAELAKIAPRYDYLEQERPSTVGYRGPRAFYGTLFKYARLLTRAIDERLKPNGERIAAFRDSAKESLELELFSTEPVYNDYEILRLTDSLTDLAEKFGADDPMVKRVLAGKSPKARAAELVNGTKLKDVEFRKNLYAKDTTTLQAAHDPMLDLARMIDAPAR
;
A
#
# COMPACT_ATOMS: atom_id res chain seq x y z
N GLU A 1 4.14 -24.97 13.12
CA GLU A 1 3.53 -24.00 14.05
C GLU A 1 4.41 -23.86 15.29
N ARG A 2 4.49 -22.67 15.89
CA ARG A 2 5.30 -22.45 17.11
C ARG A 2 4.45 -22.51 18.41
N SER A 3 3.18 -22.12 18.38
CA SER A 3 2.21 -22.23 19.50
C SER A 3 0.77 -21.91 19.03
N PHE A 4 -0.25 -22.27 19.82
CA PHE A 4 -1.65 -21.88 19.59
C PHE A 4 -1.83 -20.36 19.54
N GLU A 5 -1.19 -19.63 20.44
CA GLU A 5 -1.30 -18.17 20.49
C GLU A 5 -0.71 -17.51 19.24
N ASN A 6 0.39 -18.04 18.70
CA ASN A 6 0.93 -17.55 17.41
C ASN A 6 -0.04 -17.82 16.25
N ALA A 7 -0.71 -18.98 16.24
CA ALA A 7 -1.73 -19.27 15.24
C ALA A 7 -2.92 -18.31 15.35
N ARG A 8 -3.40 -18.02 16.57
CA ARG A 8 -4.49 -17.05 16.80
C ARG A 8 -4.12 -15.65 16.29
N ARG A 9 -2.90 -15.17 16.58
CA ARG A 9 -2.41 -13.84 16.16
C ARG A 9 -2.33 -13.68 14.64
N ALA A 10 -1.93 -14.74 13.92
CA ALA A 10 -1.72 -14.69 12.49
C ALA A 10 -2.93 -15.15 11.66
N ARG A 11 -4.00 -15.65 12.30
CA ARG A 11 -5.12 -16.33 11.64
C ARG A 11 -5.78 -15.49 10.54
N ASP A 12 -6.11 -14.23 10.83
CA ASP A 12 -6.90 -13.39 9.94
C ASP A 12 -6.08 -12.92 8.73
N ASP A 13 -4.79 -12.63 8.95
CA ASP A 13 -3.83 -12.37 7.87
C ASP A 13 -3.62 -13.61 7.00
N LEU A 14 -3.37 -14.78 7.62
CA LEU A 14 -3.16 -16.04 6.90
C LEU A 14 -4.38 -16.40 6.05
N PHE A 15 -5.58 -16.23 6.59
CA PHE A 15 -6.82 -16.46 5.85
C PHE A 15 -6.92 -15.51 4.65
N SER A 16 -6.61 -14.22 4.85
CA SER A 16 -6.60 -13.21 3.79
C SER A 16 -5.59 -13.56 2.67
N ASP A 17 -4.40 -14.03 3.04
CA ASP A 17 -3.35 -14.43 2.11
C ASP A 17 -3.73 -15.70 1.33
N GLN A 18 -4.29 -16.71 1.99
CA GLN A 18 -4.80 -17.92 1.35
C GLN A 18 -5.91 -17.60 0.35
N ASN A 19 -6.84 -16.72 0.73
CA ASN A 19 -7.92 -16.28 -0.14
C ASN A 19 -7.39 -15.49 -1.35
N ASN A 20 -6.44 -14.56 -1.13
CA ASN A 20 -5.78 -13.83 -2.20
C ASN A 20 -5.05 -14.79 -3.15
N ARG A 21 -4.30 -15.76 -2.63
CA ARG A 21 -3.59 -16.76 -3.44
C ARG A 21 -4.56 -17.59 -4.28
N LYS A 22 -5.68 -18.05 -3.72
CA LYS A 22 -6.73 -18.76 -4.47
C LYS A 22 -7.28 -17.88 -5.59
N ARG A 23 -7.59 -16.61 -5.29
CA ARG A 23 -8.11 -15.65 -6.27
C ARG A 23 -7.13 -15.42 -7.42
N TYR A 24 -5.86 -15.12 -7.12
CA TYR A 24 -4.85 -14.89 -8.15
C TYR A 24 -4.54 -16.16 -8.95
N GLY A 25 -4.56 -17.33 -8.32
CA GLY A 25 -4.45 -18.61 -9.04
C GLY A 25 -5.56 -18.79 -10.06
N GLY A 26 -6.81 -18.45 -9.71
CA GLY A 26 -7.93 -18.46 -10.65
C GLY A 26 -7.78 -17.45 -11.79
N TYR A 27 -7.30 -16.23 -11.50
CA TYR A 27 -7.04 -15.23 -12.54
C TYR A 27 -5.97 -15.68 -13.53
N VAL A 28 -4.86 -16.22 -13.04
CA VAL A 28 -3.78 -16.71 -13.90
C VAL A 28 -4.24 -17.91 -14.73
N ALA A 29 -5.00 -18.84 -14.13
CA ALA A 29 -5.57 -19.97 -14.87
C ALA A 29 -6.49 -19.50 -16.00
N ALA A 30 -7.36 -18.51 -15.74
CA ALA A 30 -8.24 -17.95 -16.77
C ALA A 30 -7.48 -17.19 -17.87
N LEU A 31 -6.38 -16.51 -17.53
CA LEU A 31 -5.54 -15.80 -18.50
C LEU A 31 -4.76 -16.75 -19.42
N PHE A 32 -4.47 -17.97 -18.96
CA PHE A 32 -3.82 -19.00 -19.77
C PHE A 32 -4.79 -19.96 -20.45
N ASP A 33 -6.10 -19.84 -20.20
CA ASP A 33 -7.13 -20.63 -20.87
C ASP A 33 -7.36 -20.08 -22.30
N PRO A 34 -7.10 -20.87 -23.35
CA PRO A 34 -7.22 -20.39 -24.73
C PRO A 34 -8.66 -20.03 -25.13
N GLU A 35 -9.66 -20.71 -24.58
CA GLU A 35 -11.07 -20.45 -24.90
C GLU A 35 -11.51 -19.12 -24.29
N ILE A 36 -11.12 -18.87 -23.03
CA ILE A 36 -11.39 -17.59 -22.36
C ILE A 36 -10.68 -16.45 -23.08
N TRP A 37 -9.40 -16.62 -23.42
CA TRP A 37 -8.64 -15.59 -24.12
C TRP A 37 -9.25 -15.26 -25.49
N THR A 38 -9.57 -16.29 -26.28
CA THR A 38 -10.24 -16.14 -27.58
C THR A 38 -11.60 -15.44 -27.43
N ALA A 39 -12.36 -15.76 -26.38
CA ALA A 39 -13.64 -15.10 -26.12
C ALA A 39 -13.47 -13.60 -25.77
N ILE A 40 -12.39 -13.22 -25.09
CA ILE A 40 -12.06 -11.81 -24.80
C ILE A 40 -11.72 -11.08 -26.11
N GLU A 41 -10.85 -11.65 -26.95
CA GLU A 41 -10.46 -11.07 -28.24
C GLU A 41 -11.64 -10.91 -29.20
N ALA A 42 -12.52 -11.91 -29.25
CA ALA A 42 -13.75 -11.86 -30.05
C ALA A 42 -14.70 -10.74 -29.59
N ARG A 43 -14.85 -10.54 -28.27
CA ARG A 43 -15.67 -9.44 -27.72
C ARG A 43 -15.06 -8.08 -28.04
N GLU A 44 -13.74 -7.92 -27.93
CA GLU A 44 -13.06 -6.68 -28.30
C GLU A 44 -13.26 -6.37 -29.79
N THR A 45 -12.99 -7.33 -30.66
CA THR A 45 -13.16 -7.18 -32.12
C THR A 45 -14.59 -6.77 -32.46
N LYS A 46 -15.60 -7.45 -31.89
CA LYS A 46 -17.01 -7.12 -32.11
C LYS A 46 -17.33 -5.68 -31.71
N LEU A 47 -16.81 -5.21 -30.58
CA LEU A 47 -17.03 -3.84 -30.11
C LEU A 47 -16.34 -2.81 -31.01
N ARG A 48 -15.09 -3.07 -31.40
CA ARG A 48 -14.34 -2.20 -32.33
C ARG A 48 -15.05 -2.07 -33.67
N ASP A 49 -15.50 -3.19 -34.23
CA ASP A 49 -16.24 -3.21 -35.49
C ASP A 49 -17.54 -2.40 -35.41
N ALA A 50 -18.29 -2.53 -34.30
CA ALA A 50 -19.50 -1.76 -34.06
C ALA A 50 -19.20 -0.24 -33.98
N ILE A 51 -18.14 0.15 -33.27
CA ILE A 51 -17.68 1.54 -33.17
C ILE A 51 -17.29 2.08 -34.56
N SER A 52 -16.57 1.30 -35.36
CA SER A 52 -16.10 1.73 -36.69
C SER A 52 -17.23 1.87 -37.72
N LYS A 53 -18.31 1.11 -37.57
CA LYS A 53 -19.49 1.15 -38.44
C LYS A 53 -20.46 2.30 -38.09
N ASP A 54 -20.45 2.79 -36.86
CA ASP A 54 -21.26 3.94 -36.44
C ASP A 54 -20.50 5.26 -36.67
N SER A 55 -21.01 6.10 -37.58
CA SER A 55 -20.41 7.40 -37.90
C SER A 55 -20.28 8.35 -36.70
N LYS A 56 -21.16 8.24 -35.70
CA LYS A 56 -21.11 9.03 -34.47
C LYS A 56 -20.02 8.56 -33.52
N LEU A 57 -19.68 7.27 -33.54
CA LEU A 57 -18.72 6.66 -32.64
C LEU A 57 -17.34 6.43 -33.25
N LYS A 58 -17.22 6.46 -34.58
CA LYS A 58 -15.98 6.15 -35.30
C LYS A 58 -14.74 6.89 -34.77
N SER A 59 -14.87 8.15 -34.37
CA SER A 59 -13.77 8.94 -33.78
C SER A 59 -13.28 8.41 -32.43
N ARG A 60 -14.08 7.60 -31.73
CA ARG A 60 -13.76 7.01 -30.43
C ARG A 60 -12.86 5.78 -30.53
N ILE A 61 -12.63 5.23 -31.72
CA ILE A 61 -11.73 4.08 -31.88
C ILE A 61 -10.31 4.35 -31.35
N GLY A 62 -9.84 5.60 -31.46
CA GLY A 62 -8.55 6.02 -30.91
C GLY A 62 -8.45 5.99 -29.38
N ALA A 63 -9.55 5.77 -28.66
CA ALA A 63 -9.52 5.54 -27.22
C ALA A 63 -8.72 4.27 -26.85
N TYR A 64 -8.73 3.24 -27.71
CA TYR A 64 -7.94 2.03 -27.49
C TYR A 64 -6.44 2.30 -27.46
N ASP A 65 -5.94 3.11 -28.41
CA ASP A 65 -4.52 3.48 -28.42
C ASP A 65 -4.14 4.33 -27.21
N ARG A 66 -5.04 5.24 -26.79
CA ARG A 66 -4.85 6.01 -25.56
C ARG A 66 -4.76 5.11 -24.32
N ILE A 67 -5.64 4.11 -24.21
CA ILE A 67 -5.61 3.13 -23.11
C ILE A 67 -4.34 2.30 -23.17
N LYS A 68 -3.96 1.78 -24.35
CA LYS A 68 -2.74 1.01 -24.55
C LYS A 68 -1.50 1.80 -24.11
N ASN A 69 -1.40 3.06 -24.53
CA ASN A 69 -0.28 3.93 -24.15
C ASN A 69 -0.27 4.21 -22.64
N ALA A 70 -1.43 4.46 -22.03
CA ALA A 70 -1.52 4.63 -20.58
C ALA A 70 -1.08 3.36 -19.82
N GLN A 71 -1.54 2.18 -20.25
CA GLN A 71 -1.12 0.90 -19.66
C GLN A 71 0.38 0.65 -19.81
N ALA A 72 0.99 1.04 -20.94
CA ALA A 72 2.42 0.93 -21.15
C ALA A 72 3.23 1.85 -20.20
N GLU A 73 2.75 3.06 -19.92
CA GLU A 73 3.38 3.93 -18.91
C GLU A 73 3.18 3.38 -17.49
N LEU A 74 1.97 2.89 -17.16
CA LEU A 74 1.70 2.24 -15.87
C LEU A 74 2.65 1.07 -15.61
N ALA A 75 2.89 0.22 -16.62
CA ALA A 75 3.79 -0.92 -16.50
C ALA A 75 5.25 -0.54 -16.17
N LYS A 76 5.68 0.69 -16.49
CA LYS A 76 7.02 1.20 -16.14
C LYS A 76 7.10 1.67 -14.69
N ILE A 77 6.02 2.26 -14.17
CA ILE A 77 6.00 2.88 -12.83
C ILE A 77 5.53 1.91 -11.74
N ALA A 78 4.57 1.04 -12.05
CA ALA A 78 3.91 0.13 -11.10
C ALA A 78 4.91 -0.72 -10.30
N PRO A 79 5.98 -1.30 -10.89
CA PRO A 79 6.90 -2.15 -10.14
C PRO A 79 7.51 -1.47 -8.92
N ARG A 80 7.80 -0.17 -8.97
CA ARG A 80 8.31 0.60 -7.82
C ARG A 80 7.18 1.22 -7.01
N TYR A 81 6.18 1.77 -7.69
CA TYR A 81 5.04 2.39 -7.04
C TYR A 81 4.38 1.43 -6.04
N ASP A 82 4.15 0.16 -6.40
CA ASP A 82 3.48 -0.84 -5.54
C ASP A 82 4.23 -1.17 -4.24
N TYR A 83 5.55 -0.95 -4.22
CA TYR A 83 6.36 -1.12 -3.01
C TYR A 83 6.30 0.08 -2.08
N LEU A 84 5.97 1.26 -2.61
CA LEU A 84 5.94 2.49 -1.85
C LEU A 84 4.49 2.93 -1.55
N GLU A 85 3.54 2.61 -2.40
CA GLU A 85 2.16 3.05 -2.41
C GLU A 85 1.22 1.95 -2.94
N GLN A 86 -0.08 2.21 -2.86
CA GLN A 86 -1.13 1.37 -3.42
C GLN A 86 -1.53 1.80 -4.85
N GLU A 87 -1.43 0.89 -5.83
CA GLU A 87 -1.88 1.11 -7.24
C GLU A 87 -3.37 1.47 -7.40
N ARG A 88 -4.22 1.05 -6.44
CA ARG A 88 -5.68 1.15 -6.56
C ARG A 88 -6.27 1.97 -5.41
N PRO A 89 -7.10 3.00 -5.67
CA PRO A 89 -7.90 3.63 -4.63
C PRO A 89 -8.73 2.56 -3.89
N SER A 90 -8.49 2.39 -2.59
CA SER A 90 -9.37 1.56 -1.74
C SER A 90 -10.55 2.39 -1.29
N THR A 91 -11.77 1.89 -1.51
CA THR A 91 -12.99 2.43 -0.87
C THR A 91 -13.25 1.81 0.50
N VAL A 92 -12.44 0.82 0.92
CA VAL A 92 -12.64 0.06 2.16
C VAL A 92 -11.30 -0.04 2.91
N GLY A 93 -11.04 0.93 3.77
CA GLY A 93 -9.90 0.93 4.70
C GLY A 93 -8.51 1.10 4.08
N TYR A 94 -7.51 1.17 4.95
CA TYR A 94 -6.10 1.28 4.57
C TYR A 94 -5.56 -0.04 4.00
N ARG A 95 -4.93 0.02 2.81
CA ARG A 95 -4.10 -1.07 2.28
C ARG A 95 -2.66 -0.59 2.24
N GLY A 96 -1.80 -1.30 2.97
CA GLY A 96 -0.39 -0.96 3.08
C GLY A 96 0.39 -1.19 1.78
N PRO A 97 1.54 -0.52 1.62
CA PRO A 97 2.45 -0.76 0.50
C PRO A 97 3.15 -2.11 0.67
N ARG A 98 3.67 -2.67 -0.43
CA ARG A 98 4.29 -3.99 -0.41
C ARG A 98 5.58 -4.06 0.42
N ALA A 99 6.35 -2.97 0.53
CA ALA A 99 7.65 -3.00 1.24
C ALA A 99 7.57 -2.84 2.77
N PHE A 100 6.46 -2.32 3.29
CA PHE A 100 6.35 -1.87 4.69
C PHE A 100 5.14 -2.48 5.38
N TYR A 101 5.07 -3.80 5.36
CA TYR A 101 3.92 -4.53 5.88
C TYR A 101 3.93 -4.57 7.41
N GLY A 102 2.90 -4.02 8.04
CA GLY A 102 2.78 -3.97 9.49
C GLY A 102 1.86 -2.87 9.98
N THR A 103 1.32 -3.04 11.18
CA THR A 103 0.39 -2.09 11.80
C THR A 103 1.09 -0.80 12.23
N LEU A 104 2.33 -0.88 12.70
CA LEU A 104 3.07 0.29 13.18
C LEU A 104 3.46 1.25 12.04
N PHE A 105 3.86 0.71 10.90
CA PHE A 105 4.15 1.54 9.72
C PHE A 105 2.87 2.19 9.16
N LYS A 106 1.76 1.45 9.15
CA LYS A 106 0.44 1.99 8.81
C LYS A 106 0.12 3.23 9.65
N TYR A 107 0.26 3.15 10.97
CA TYR A 107 0.03 4.30 11.85
C TYR A 107 0.97 5.46 11.53
N ALA A 108 2.26 5.19 11.32
CA ALA A 108 3.23 6.22 11.00
C ALA A 108 2.86 6.99 9.72
N ARG A 109 2.44 6.26 8.68
CA ARG A 109 2.02 6.81 7.41
C ARG A 109 0.75 7.64 7.52
N LEU A 110 -0.28 7.08 8.18
CA LEU A 110 -1.54 7.78 8.39
C LEU A 110 -1.35 9.07 9.19
N LEU A 111 -0.54 9.05 10.26
CA LEU A 111 -0.21 10.25 11.04
C LEU A 111 0.52 11.29 10.19
N THR A 112 1.56 10.88 9.46
CA THR A 112 2.34 11.78 8.60
C THR A 112 1.45 12.48 7.57
N ARG A 113 0.59 11.71 6.89
CA ARG A 113 -0.33 12.25 5.87
C ARG A 113 -1.48 13.07 6.46
N ALA A 114 -2.05 12.67 7.59
CA ALA A 114 -3.13 13.41 8.21
C ALA A 114 -2.74 14.86 8.51
N ILE A 115 -1.47 15.08 8.85
CA ILE A 115 -0.94 16.42 9.11
C ILE A 115 -0.77 17.22 7.82
N ASP A 116 -0.13 16.65 6.81
CA ASP A 116 0.03 17.30 5.49
C ASP A 116 -1.32 17.67 4.87
N GLU A 117 -2.30 16.78 4.96
CA GLU A 117 -3.63 16.98 4.37
C GLU A 117 -4.45 18.03 5.15
N ARG A 118 -4.27 18.17 6.46
CA ARG A 118 -4.97 19.21 7.25
C ARG A 118 -4.58 20.64 6.87
N LEU A 119 -3.37 20.84 6.33
CA LEU A 119 -2.92 22.13 5.81
C LEU A 119 -3.66 22.56 4.54
N LYS A 120 -4.34 21.61 3.88
CA LYS A 120 -5.09 21.85 2.65
C LYS A 120 -6.56 22.13 2.95
N PRO A 121 -7.24 22.93 2.10
CA PRO A 121 -8.69 23.01 2.09
C PRO A 121 -9.32 21.62 1.95
N ASN A 122 -10.43 21.37 2.64
CA ASN A 122 -11.03 20.03 2.70
C ASN A 122 -11.29 19.39 1.31
N GLY A 123 -11.65 20.19 0.30
CA GLY A 123 -11.88 19.70 -1.07
C GLY A 123 -10.61 19.20 -1.79
N GLU A 124 -9.44 19.68 -1.40
CA GLU A 124 -8.14 19.32 -1.96
C GLU A 124 -7.49 18.14 -1.23
N ARG A 125 -8.08 17.71 -0.11
CA ARG A 125 -7.55 16.57 0.66
C ARG A 125 -7.79 15.26 -0.06
N ILE A 126 -6.83 14.35 0.09
CA ILE A 126 -7.01 12.93 -0.20
C ILE A 126 -8.25 12.43 0.55
N ALA A 127 -9.10 11.64 -0.11
CA ALA A 127 -10.42 11.27 0.38
C ALA A 127 -10.42 10.72 1.82
N ALA A 128 -9.42 9.91 2.18
CA ALA A 128 -9.26 9.34 3.52
C ALA A 128 -8.96 10.36 4.64
N PHE A 129 -8.56 11.59 4.30
CA PHE A 129 -8.20 12.66 5.23
C PHE A 129 -9.16 13.86 5.17
N ARG A 130 -10.27 13.72 4.41
CA ARG A 130 -11.36 14.70 4.42
C ARG A 130 -12.12 14.66 5.74
N ASP A 131 -12.78 15.75 6.07
CA ASP A 131 -13.58 15.85 7.29
C ASP A 131 -14.67 14.76 7.36
N SER A 132 -15.22 14.34 6.21
CA SER A 132 -16.19 13.25 6.12
C SER A 132 -15.63 11.87 6.47
N ALA A 133 -14.31 11.67 6.40
CA ALA A 133 -13.64 10.42 6.73
C ALA A 133 -12.96 10.45 8.12
N LYS A 134 -13.04 11.59 8.83
CA LYS A 134 -12.32 11.84 10.09
C LYS A 134 -12.59 10.77 11.14
N GLU A 135 -13.85 10.41 11.38
CA GLU A 135 -14.23 9.41 12.38
C GLU A 135 -13.63 8.03 12.06
N SER A 136 -13.62 7.65 10.78
CA SER A 136 -13.02 6.39 10.33
C SER A 136 -11.50 6.39 10.49
N LEU A 137 -10.84 7.51 10.16
CA LEU A 137 -9.41 7.69 10.34
C LEU A 137 -9.02 7.63 11.83
N GLU A 138 -9.80 8.27 12.70
CA GLU A 138 -9.56 8.28 14.15
C GLU A 138 -9.79 6.90 14.77
N LEU A 139 -10.83 6.16 14.33
CA LEU A 139 -11.04 4.78 14.74
C LEU A 139 -9.85 3.90 14.38
N GLU A 140 -9.30 4.08 13.18
CA GLU A 140 -8.14 3.34 12.71
C GLU A 140 -6.86 3.70 13.47
N LEU A 141 -6.58 5.00 13.63
CA LEU A 141 -5.42 5.49 14.37
C LEU A 141 -5.49 5.16 15.86
N PHE A 142 -6.66 5.19 16.47
CA PHE A 142 -6.83 5.04 17.92
C PHE A 142 -7.29 3.66 18.36
N SER A 143 -7.27 2.68 17.46
CA SER A 143 -7.49 1.28 17.81
C SER A 143 -6.56 0.84 18.94
N THR A 144 -7.13 0.18 19.95
CA THR A 144 -6.42 -0.43 21.07
C THR A 144 -6.11 -1.91 20.80
N GLU A 145 -6.29 -2.37 19.57
CA GLU A 145 -5.96 -3.73 19.17
C GLU A 145 -4.49 -4.05 19.50
N PRO A 146 -4.20 -5.22 20.10
CA PRO A 146 -2.84 -5.59 20.46
C PRO A 146 -1.92 -5.67 19.24
N VAL A 147 -0.81 -4.93 19.29
CA VAL A 147 0.29 -5.06 18.34
C VAL A 147 1.39 -5.95 18.93
N TYR A 148 1.64 -7.10 18.33
CA TYR A 148 2.63 -8.07 18.82
C TYR A 148 3.98 -7.84 18.13
N ASN A 149 5.02 -7.46 18.90
CA ASN A 149 6.31 -7.06 18.33
C ASN A 149 6.97 -8.19 17.53
N ASP A 150 6.90 -9.44 18.00
CA ASP A 150 7.44 -10.60 17.29
C ASP A 150 6.80 -10.78 15.91
N TYR A 151 5.49 -10.58 15.83
CA TYR A 151 4.75 -10.68 14.58
C TYR A 151 4.95 -9.47 13.67
N GLU A 152 4.97 -8.24 14.21
CA GLU A 152 5.36 -7.04 13.44
C GLU A 152 6.75 -7.18 12.83
N ILE A 153 7.73 -7.66 13.61
CA ILE A 153 9.10 -7.87 13.13
C ILE A 153 9.10 -8.92 12.02
N LEU A 154 8.36 -10.02 12.17
CA LEU A 154 8.28 -11.07 11.15
C LEU A 154 7.73 -10.50 9.84
N ARG A 155 6.58 -9.81 9.89
CA ARG A 155 5.91 -9.23 8.72
C ARG A 155 6.77 -8.19 8.00
N LEU A 156 7.36 -7.28 8.77
CA LEU A 156 8.23 -6.24 8.21
C LEU A 156 9.56 -6.82 7.69
N THR A 157 10.10 -7.87 8.32
CA THR A 157 11.29 -8.55 7.80
C THR A 157 11.01 -9.15 6.43
N ASP A 158 9.87 -9.83 6.27
CA ASP A 158 9.47 -10.45 5.00
C ASP A 158 9.33 -9.39 3.90
N SER A 159 8.57 -8.32 4.16
CA SER A 159 8.34 -7.26 3.18
C SER A 159 9.62 -6.49 2.80
N LEU A 160 10.52 -6.25 3.76
CA LEU A 160 11.82 -5.62 3.50
C LEU A 160 12.78 -6.55 2.75
N THR A 161 12.66 -7.87 2.95
CA THR A 161 13.44 -8.87 2.20
C THR A 161 13.00 -8.88 0.75
N ASP A 162 11.69 -8.97 0.50
CA ASP A 162 11.11 -8.91 -0.84
C ASP A 162 11.47 -7.60 -1.58
N LEU A 163 11.45 -6.45 -0.88
CA LEU A 163 11.96 -5.18 -1.43
C LEU A 163 13.43 -5.30 -1.88
N ALA A 164 14.30 -5.83 -1.02
CA ALA A 164 15.73 -5.96 -1.29
C ALA A 164 16.01 -6.97 -2.42
N GLU A 165 15.28 -8.07 -2.48
CA GLU A 165 15.37 -9.06 -3.55
C GLU A 165 14.89 -8.48 -4.90
N LYS A 166 13.83 -7.69 -4.88
CA LYS A 166 13.24 -7.13 -6.11
C LYS A 166 14.13 -6.08 -6.77
N PHE A 167 14.73 -5.18 -5.99
CA PHE A 167 15.49 -4.04 -6.51
C PHE A 167 17.02 -4.20 -6.38
N GLY A 168 17.47 -5.17 -5.59
CA GLY A 168 18.88 -5.38 -5.29
C GLY A 168 19.38 -4.48 -4.16
N ALA A 169 20.43 -4.95 -3.48
CA ALA A 169 21.02 -4.25 -2.32
C ALA A 169 21.67 -2.90 -2.68
N ASP A 170 22.00 -2.67 -3.95
CA ASP A 170 22.62 -1.44 -4.41
C ASP A 170 21.66 -0.31 -4.73
N ASP A 171 20.36 -0.59 -4.81
CA ASP A 171 19.34 0.41 -5.07
C ASP A 171 19.36 1.51 -3.99
N PRO A 172 19.37 2.81 -4.37
CA PRO A 172 19.43 3.90 -3.41
C PRO A 172 18.31 3.91 -2.37
N MET A 173 17.09 3.49 -2.76
CA MET A 173 15.95 3.41 -1.85
C MET A 173 16.13 2.24 -0.88
N VAL A 174 16.55 1.07 -1.37
CA VAL A 174 16.85 -0.09 -0.52
C VAL A 174 17.92 0.27 0.52
N LYS A 175 19.01 0.90 0.11
CA LYS A 175 20.08 1.35 1.03
C LYS A 175 19.56 2.30 2.11
N ARG A 176 18.72 3.28 1.74
CA ARG A 176 18.10 4.22 2.68
C ARG A 176 17.14 3.54 3.65
N VAL A 177 16.26 2.69 3.14
CA VAL A 177 15.27 1.95 3.94
C VAL A 177 15.96 1.01 4.93
N LEU A 178 16.95 0.25 4.47
CA LEU A 178 17.67 -0.73 5.28
C LEU A 178 18.71 -0.09 6.21
N ALA A 179 19.16 1.14 5.92
CA ALA A 179 20.14 1.88 6.71
C ALA A 179 21.41 1.05 7.01
N GLY A 180 21.89 0.30 6.00
CA GLY A 180 23.07 -0.57 6.11
C GLY A 180 22.87 -1.85 6.94
N LYS A 181 21.65 -2.18 7.36
CA LYS A 181 21.31 -3.37 8.15
C LYS A 181 20.68 -4.46 7.29
N SER A 182 20.68 -5.69 7.78
CA SER A 182 19.84 -6.74 7.17
C SER A 182 18.34 -6.41 7.36
N PRO A 183 17.44 -6.92 6.50
CA PRO A 183 16.00 -6.71 6.64
C PRO A 183 15.48 -7.02 8.05
N LYS A 184 15.92 -8.14 8.64
CA LYS A 184 15.56 -8.55 10.01
C LYS A 184 16.05 -7.57 11.07
N ALA A 185 17.31 -7.15 10.98
CA ALA A 185 17.89 -6.21 11.95
C ALA A 185 17.21 -4.84 11.85
N ARG A 186 16.91 -4.38 10.63
CA ARG A 186 16.18 -3.14 10.39
C ARG A 186 14.75 -3.20 10.92
N ALA A 187 14.02 -4.28 10.64
CA ALA A 187 12.67 -4.49 11.16
C ALA A 187 12.64 -4.48 12.70
N ALA A 188 13.58 -5.20 13.34
CA ALA A 188 13.70 -5.23 14.80
C ALA A 188 13.99 -3.85 15.41
N GLU A 189 14.88 -3.07 14.80
CA GLU A 189 15.15 -1.69 15.23
C GLU A 189 13.89 -0.82 15.14
N LEU A 190 13.21 -0.83 13.99
CA LEU A 190 12.05 0.01 13.75
C LEU A 190 10.90 -0.32 14.72
N VAL A 191 10.60 -1.61 14.87
CA VAL A 191 9.49 -2.07 15.73
C VAL A 191 9.77 -1.87 17.22
N ASN A 192 11.00 -2.14 17.67
CA ASN A 192 11.32 -2.01 19.09
C ASN A 192 11.61 -0.55 19.50
N GLY A 193 12.03 0.30 18.56
CA GLY A 193 12.34 1.70 18.83
C GLY A 193 11.15 2.66 18.73
N THR A 194 10.02 2.21 18.16
CA THR A 194 8.84 3.07 17.98
C THR A 194 7.94 3.11 19.21
N LYS A 195 7.34 4.27 19.47
CA LYS A 195 6.30 4.49 20.47
C LYS A 195 4.89 4.39 19.88
N LEU A 196 4.76 4.15 18.58
CA LEU A 196 3.45 4.10 17.90
C LEU A 196 2.57 2.93 18.34
N LYS A 197 3.03 2.01 19.18
CA LYS A 197 2.16 1.02 19.84
C LYS A 197 1.25 1.66 20.90
N ASP A 198 1.70 2.73 21.53
CA ASP A 198 0.93 3.47 22.53
C ASP A 198 -0.13 4.36 21.85
N VAL A 199 -1.39 4.10 22.17
CA VAL A 199 -2.54 4.85 21.63
C VAL A 199 -2.54 6.31 22.08
N GLU A 200 -2.12 6.60 23.30
CA GLU A 200 -2.07 7.98 23.81
C GLU A 200 -0.94 8.78 23.17
N PHE A 201 0.16 8.12 22.82
CA PHE A 201 1.20 8.72 21.99
C PHE A 201 0.65 9.10 20.60
N ARG A 202 -0.08 8.19 19.95
CA ARG A 202 -0.70 8.46 18.63
C ARG A 202 -1.74 9.59 18.69
N LYS A 203 -2.60 9.61 19.72
CA LYS A 203 -3.56 10.71 19.96
C LYS A 203 -2.85 12.05 20.15
N ASN A 204 -1.81 12.08 20.98
CA ASN A 204 -1.03 13.30 21.20
C ASN A 204 -0.40 13.81 19.90
N LEU A 205 0.19 12.93 19.09
CA LEU A 205 0.75 13.31 17.78
C LEU A 205 -0.33 13.83 16.82
N TYR A 206 -1.49 13.18 16.78
CA TYR A 206 -2.60 13.58 15.91
C TYR A 206 -3.29 14.88 16.37
N ALA A 207 -3.23 15.24 17.65
CA ALA A 207 -3.80 16.50 18.15
C ALA A 207 -2.87 17.70 17.98
N LYS A 208 -1.57 17.46 17.78
CA LYS A 208 -0.54 18.49 17.67
C LYS A 208 -0.53 19.18 16.30
N ASP A 209 0.06 20.36 16.27
CA ASP A 209 0.32 21.09 15.03
C ASP A 209 1.42 20.43 14.18
N THR A 210 1.48 20.84 12.91
CA THR A 210 2.42 20.31 11.92
C THR A 210 3.87 20.41 12.38
N THR A 211 4.26 21.55 12.96
CA THR A 211 5.63 21.81 13.41
C THR A 211 6.07 20.79 14.46
N THR A 212 5.19 20.47 15.40
CA THR A 212 5.51 19.53 16.48
C THR A 212 5.61 18.10 15.98
N LEU A 213 4.77 17.67 15.03
CA LEU A 213 4.94 16.34 14.43
C LEU A 213 6.20 16.30 13.58
N GLN A 214 6.52 17.32 12.79
CA GLN A 214 7.75 17.33 11.99
C GLN A 214 9.01 17.20 12.87
N ALA A 215 8.99 17.78 14.07
CA ALA A 215 10.06 17.64 15.05
C ALA A 215 10.02 16.31 15.84
N ALA A 216 8.95 15.51 15.74
CA ALA A 216 8.83 14.25 16.46
C ALA A 216 9.73 13.18 15.81
N HIS A 217 10.73 12.74 16.55
CA HIS A 217 11.61 11.64 16.16
C HIS A 217 11.09 10.31 16.71
N ASP A 218 10.68 9.45 15.79
CA ASP A 218 10.28 8.07 16.03
C ASP A 218 10.71 7.24 14.80
N PRO A 219 11.35 6.08 14.97
CA PRO A 219 11.90 5.33 13.83
C PRO A 219 10.89 5.01 12.73
N MET A 220 9.63 4.75 13.08
CA MET A 220 8.57 4.47 12.09
C MET A 220 8.07 5.75 11.42
N LEU A 221 7.95 6.87 12.16
CA LEU A 221 7.61 8.17 11.57
C LEU A 221 8.69 8.64 10.61
N ASP A 222 9.95 8.51 10.99
CA ASP A 222 11.08 8.91 10.15
C ASP A 222 11.15 8.07 8.88
N LEU A 223 10.89 6.75 8.99
CA LEU A 223 10.76 5.88 7.82
C LEU A 223 9.58 6.30 6.92
N ALA A 224 8.41 6.57 7.50
CA ALA A 224 7.23 7.00 6.75
C ALA A 224 7.51 8.31 6.00
N ARG A 225 8.07 9.34 6.66
CA ARG A 225 8.43 10.61 6.02
C ARG A 225 9.43 10.43 4.88
N MET A 226 10.44 9.58 5.07
CA MET A 226 11.46 9.29 4.06
C MET A 226 10.87 8.74 2.76
N ILE A 227 9.86 7.88 2.87
CA ILE A 227 9.27 7.19 1.71
C ILE A 227 8.04 7.90 1.14
N ASP A 228 7.47 8.86 1.87
CA ASP A 228 6.16 9.40 1.50
C ASP A 228 6.19 10.31 0.27
N ALA A 229 7.25 11.09 0.08
CA ALA A 229 7.44 11.90 -1.12
C ALA A 229 7.59 11.05 -2.40
N PRO A 230 8.49 10.03 -2.46
CA PRO A 230 8.57 9.16 -3.63
C PRO A 230 7.36 8.23 -3.81
N ALA A 231 6.43 8.19 -2.85
CA ALA A 231 5.18 7.45 -2.95
C ALA A 231 4.00 8.26 -3.50
N ARG A 232 4.17 9.58 -3.72
CA ARG A 232 3.11 10.50 -4.14
C ARG A 232 3.35 11.08 -5.54
#